data_AF-A0A925FHC0-F1
#
_entry.id   AF-A0A925FHC0-F1
#
_cell.length_a   1.000
_cell.length_b   1.000
_cell.length_c   1.000
_cell.angle_alpha   90.00
_cell.angle_beta   90.00
_cell.angle_gamma   90.00
#
_symmetry.space_group_name_H-M   'P 1'
#
loop_
_entity.id
_entity.type
_entity.pdbx_description
1 polymer ?
#
loop_
_entity_poly.entity_id
_entity_poly.type
_entity_poly.pdbx_seq_one_letter_code
_entity_poly.pdbx_strand_id
1 'polypeptide(L)' 'MRSPRDIALPQLRSMTPAEKLRVADGLWRDARALTEAAVVQRHPDWTRERVLAETRRIMSGDRA' A
#
# COMPACT_ATOMS: atom_id res chain seq x y z
N MET A 1 7.01 2.65 23.74
CA MET A 1 6.73 3.23 22.41
C MET A 1 5.37 2.71 21.95
N ARG A 2 4.41 3.59 21.62
CA ARG A 2 3.13 3.13 21.06
C ARG A 2 3.33 2.69 19.61
N SER A 3 2.68 1.61 19.18
CA SER A 3 2.70 1.21 17.77
C SER A 3 1.89 2.22 16.94
N PRO A 4 2.25 2.47 15.67
CA PRO A 4 1.41 3.25 14.75
C PRO A 4 -0.05 2.76 14.72
N ARG A 5 -0.27 1.45 14.90
CA ARG A 5 -1.62 0.87 15.02
C ARG A 5 -2.39 1.41 16.23
N ASP A 6 -1.73 1.50 17.39
CA ASP A 6 -2.35 1.95 18.64
C ASP A 6 -2.75 3.43 18.57
N ILE A 7 -2.01 4.21 17.78
CA ILE A 7 -2.28 5.62 17.55
C ILE A 7 -3.45 5.82 16.60
N ALA A 8 -3.62 4.97 15.58
CA ALA A 8 -4.64 5.14 14.54
C ALA A 8 -6.01 4.51 14.88
N LEU A 9 -6.05 3.51 15.78
CA LEU A 9 -7.26 2.73 16.06
C LEU A 9 -8.42 3.57 16.63
N PRO A 10 -8.22 4.51 17.58
CA PRO A 10 -9.32 5.34 18.09
C PRO A 10 -9.97 6.21 17.01
N GLN A 11 -9.17 6.79 16.11
CA GLN A 11 -9.60 7.67 15.02
C GLN A 11 -10.35 6.86 13.97
N LEU A 12 -9.87 5.66 13.67
CA LEU A 12 -10.59 4.76 12.78
C LEU A 12 -11.93 4.33 13.39
N ARG A 13 -12.01 4.16 14.72
CA ARG A 13 -13.27 3.83 15.41
C ARG A 13 -14.29 4.97 15.37
N SER A 14 -13.86 6.23 15.38
CA SER A 14 -14.76 7.39 15.29
C SER A 14 -15.24 7.71 13.87
N MET A 15 -14.64 7.11 12.83
CA MET A 15 -15.03 7.34 11.44
C MET A 15 -16.33 6.62 11.05
N THR A 16 -17.13 7.28 10.23
CA THR A 16 -18.22 6.66 9.47
C THR A 16 -17.70 5.60 8.50
N PRO A 17 -18.55 4.68 8.02
CA PRO A 17 -18.16 3.70 6.99
C PRO A 17 -17.58 4.35 5.72
N ALA A 18 -18.17 5.45 5.25
CA ALA A 18 -17.70 6.15 4.05
C ALA A 18 -16.31 6.78 4.23
N GLU A 19 -16.02 7.31 5.42
CA GLU A 19 -14.68 7.84 5.74
C GLU A 19 -13.63 6.74 5.81
N LYS A 20 -13.98 5.59 6.40
CA LYS A 20 -13.08 4.42 6.42
C LYS A 20 -12.72 3.97 5.01
N LEU A 21 -13.70 3.90 4.10
CA LEU A 21 -13.45 3.55 2.71
C LEU A 21 -12.54 4.56 2.02
N ARG A 22 -12.77 5.87 2.21
CA ARG A 22 -11.89 6.91 1.67
C ARG A 22 -10.45 6.80 2.17
N VAL A 23 -10.27 6.53 3.47
CA VAL A 23 -8.93 6.33 4.05
C VAL A 23 -8.27 5.07 3.51
N ALA A 24 -9.01 3.95 3.44
CA ALA A 24 -8.48 2.69 2.92
C ALA A 24 -8.06 2.81 1.44
N ASP A 25 -8.85 3.51 0.63
CA ASP A 25 -8.56 3.81 -0.77
C ASP A 25 -7.29 4.66 -0.93
N GLY A 26 -7.13 5.71 -0.10
CA GLY A 26 -5.88 6.49 -0.03
C GLY A 26 -4.68 5.63 0.34
N LEU A 27 -4.77 4.87 1.44
CA LEU A 27 -3.69 3.98 1.90
C LEU A 27 -3.30 2.93 0.83
N TRP A 28 -4.28 2.42 0.08
CA TRP A 28 -4.00 1.47 -1.00
C TRP A 28 -3.20 2.12 -2.14
N ARG A 29 -3.53 3.35 -2.55
CA ARG A 29 -2.77 4.11 -3.56
C ARG A 29 -1.35 4.39 -3.11
N ASP A 30 -1.19 4.83 -1.85
CA ASP A 30 0.12 5.12 -1.28
C ASP A 30 0.99 3.85 -1.19
N ALA A 31 0.41 2.74 -0.72
CA ALA A 31 1.09 1.44 -0.67
C ALA A 31 1.53 0.98 -2.07
N ARG A 32 0.69 1.16 -3.09
CA ARG A 32 1.04 0.85 -4.48
C ARG A 32 2.22 1.69 -4.97
N ALA A 33 2.20 3.01 -4.75
CA ALA A 33 3.27 3.91 -5.17
C ALA A 33 4.61 3.57 -4.50
N LEU A 34 4.58 3.29 -3.18
CA LEU A 34 5.76 2.87 -2.43
C LEU A 34 6.30 1.53 -2.93
N THR A 35 5.43 0.56 -3.18
CA THR A 35 5.81 -0.76 -3.71
C THR A 35 6.45 -0.62 -5.08
N GLU A 36 5.85 0.18 -5.97
CA GLU A 36 6.39 0.41 -7.30
C GLU A 36 7.78 1.07 -7.26
N ALA A 37 7.97 2.10 -6.43
CA ALA A 37 9.26 2.74 -6.23
C ALA A 37 10.31 1.76 -5.71
N ALA A 38 9.94 0.89 -4.77
CA ALA A 38 10.83 -0.16 -4.27
C ALA A 38 11.19 -1.19 -5.35
N VAL A 39 10.24 -1.58 -6.22
CA VAL A 39 10.51 -2.50 -7.34
C VAL A 39 11.47 -1.85 -8.34
N VAL A 40 11.26 -0.59 -8.71
CA VAL A 40 12.16 0.16 -9.61
C VAL A 40 13.57 0.25 -9.01
N GLN A 41 13.68 0.58 -7.72
CA GLN A 41 14.96 0.68 -7.04
C GLN A 41 15.73 -0.66 -7.03
N ARG A 42 15.02 -1.78 -6.86
CA ARG A 42 15.63 -3.13 -6.84
C ARG A 42 15.96 -3.66 -8.23
N HIS A 43 15.23 -3.22 -9.25
CA HIS A 43 15.33 -3.70 -10.62
C HIS A 43 15.39 -2.53 -11.62
N PRO A 44 16.51 -1.77 -11.65
CA PRO A 44 16.61 -0.58 -12.48
C PRO A 44 16.52 -0.86 -13.99
N ASP A 45 16.89 -2.06 -14.42
CA ASP A 45 16.88 -2.47 -15.84
C ASP A 45 15.55 -3.06 -16.30
N TRP A 46 14.55 -3.18 -15.41
CA TRP A 46 13.26 -3.75 -15.79
C TRP A 46 12.42 -2.77 -16.61
N THR A 47 11.72 -3.32 -17.59
CA THR A 47 10.73 -2.55 -18.34
C THR A 47 9.57 -2.14 -17.42
N ARG A 48 8.85 -1.09 -17.84
CA ARG A 48 7.70 -0.56 -17.11
C ARG A 48 6.64 -1.63 -16.85
N GLU A 49 6.37 -2.47 -17.85
CA GLU A 49 5.38 -3.53 -17.79
C GLU A 49 5.73 -4.57 -16.73
N ARG A 50 7.03 -4.91 -16.62
CA ARG A 50 7.53 -5.88 -15.65
C ARG A 50 7.46 -5.34 -14.23
N VAL A 51 7.80 -4.06 -14.03
CA VAL A 51 7.63 -3.36 -12.74
C VAL A 51 6.15 -3.36 -12.31
N LEU A 52 5.24 -3.05 -13.23
CA LEU A 52 3.79 -3.02 -12.95
C LEU A 52 3.24 -4.42 -12.65
N ALA A 53 3.68 -5.45 -13.37
CA ALA A 53 3.29 -6.83 -13.11
C ALA A 53 3.73 -7.28 -11.71
N GLU A 54 4.97 -7.00 -11.34
CA GLU A 54 5.50 -7.36 -10.01
C GLU A 54 4.84 -6.56 -8.88
N THR A 55 4.63 -5.26 -9.09
CA THR A 55 3.88 -4.43 -8.13
C THR A 55 2.49 -4.99 -7.88
N ARG A 56 1.78 -5.43 -8.93
CA ARG A 56 0.47 -6.09 -8.78
C ARG A 56 0.56 -7.39 -7.99
N ARG A 57 1.57 -8.24 -8.28
CA ARG A 57 1.79 -9.51 -7.58
C ARG A 57 2.05 -9.30 -6.09
N ILE A 58 2.86 -8.31 -5.72
CA ILE A 58 3.13 -7.97 -4.31
C ILE A 58 1.85 -7.46 -3.63
N MET A 59 1.11 -6.56 -4.30
CA MET A 59 -0.10 -5.95 -3.75
C MET A 59 -1.29 -6.92 -3.64
N SER A 60 -1.35 -8.00 -4.44
CA SER A 60 -2.39 -9.03 -4.33
C SER A 60 -2.17 -9.98 -3.14
N GLY A 61 -0.99 -9.94 -2.51
CA GLY A 61 -0.64 -10.87 -1.44
C GLY A 61 -0.22 -12.26 -1.92
N ASP A 62 -0.03 -12.47 -3.23
CA ASP A 62 0.58 -13.68 -3.77
C ASP A 62 2.05 -13.74 -3.33
N ARG A 63 2.29 -14.33 -2.17
CA ARG A 63 3.62 -14.74 -1.73
C ARG A 63 3.89 -16.10 -2.36
N ALA A 64 4.78 -16.14 -3.35
CA ALA A 64 5.44 -17.36 -3.78
C ALA A 64 6.35 -17.89 -2.66
#